data_AF-A0A357R3B3-F1
#
_entry.id   AF-A0A357R3B3-F1
#
_cell.length_a   1.000
_cell.length_b   1.000
_cell.length_c   1.000
_cell.angle_alpha   90.00
_cell.angle_beta   90.00
_cell.angle_gamma   90.00
#
_symmetry.space_group_name_H-M   'P 1'
#
loop_
_entity.id
_entity.type
_entity.pdbx_description
1 polymer ?
#
loop_
_entity_poly.entity_id
_entity_poly.type
_entity_poly.pdbx_seq_one_letter_code
_entity_poly.pdbx_strand_id
1 'polypeptide(L)' 'PEEKAIEVQSEEGVKKVDYDKLILAPGSKPVSPALPGIDLPGVYNLFTVDEAVNVKQGLDGVKSAIVVGGGFIGLETAEV' A
#
# COMPACT_ATOMS: atom_id res chain seq x y z
N PRO A 1 12.55 -11.93 -22.26
CA PRO A 1 13.72 -11.04 -22.36
C PRO A 1 14.95 -11.78 -22.91
N GLU A 2 15.79 -11.07 -23.66
CA GLU A 2 17.03 -11.62 -24.25
C GLU A 2 18.03 -12.02 -23.16
N GLU A 3 18.00 -11.34 -22.02
CA GLU A 3 18.77 -11.68 -20.82
C GLU A 3 17.81 -12.14 -19.71
N LYS A 4 18.08 -13.29 -19.08
CA LYS A 4 17.28 -13.81 -17.95
C LYS A 4 17.83 -13.30 -16.62
N ALA A 5 17.82 -11.98 -16.45
CA ALA A 5 18.30 -11.33 -15.24
C ALA A 5 17.32 -10.23 -14.78
N ILE A 6 17.33 -9.95 -13.48
CA ILE A 6 16.64 -8.81 -12.86
C ILE A 6 17.61 -7.98 -12.04
N GLU A 7 17.33 -6.69 -11.89
CA GLU A 7 18.00 -5.85 -10.89
C GLU A 7 17.18 -5.83 -9.60
N VAL A 8 17.86 -6.05 -8.48
CA VAL A 8 17.28 -5.99 -7.14
C VAL A 8 17.92 -4.82 -6.41
N GLN A 9 17.10 -3.81 -6.10
CA GLN A 9 17.47 -2.71 -5.23
C GLN A 9 17.10 -3.06 -3.78
N SER A 10 18.07 -2.97 -2.88
CA SER A 10 17.92 -3.22 -1.45
C SER A 10 18.71 -2.18 -0.64
N GLU A 11 18.63 -2.23 0.69
CA GLU A 11 19.44 -1.37 1.56
C GLU A 11 20.95 -1.56 1.36
N GLU A 12 21.37 -2.76 0.94
CA GLU A 12 22.76 -3.11 0.64
C GLU A 12 23.24 -2.58 -0.73
N GLY A 13 22.35 -1.97 -1.52
CA GLY A 13 22.62 -1.47 -2.86
C GLY A 13 21.88 -2.22 -3.98
N VAL A 14 22.36 -2.03 -5.22
CA VAL A 14 21.77 -2.62 -6.43
C VAL A 14 22.60 -3.82 -6.87
N LYS A 15 21.94 -4.96 -7.11
CA LYS A 15 22.57 -6.19 -7.61
C LYS A 15 21.81 -6.78 -8.79
N LYS A 16 22.53 -7.39 -9.72
CA LYS A 16 21.95 -8.17 -10.81
C LYS A 16 21.80 -9.63 -10.38
N VAL A 17 20.64 -10.23 -10.64
CA VAL A 17 20.31 -11.61 -10.25
C VAL A 17 19.78 -12.35 -11.46
N ASP A 18 20.46 -13.44 -11.83
CA ASP A 18 20.03 -14.32 -12.92
C ASP A 18 18.94 -15.28 -12.46
N TYR A 19 18.08 -15.72 -13.39
CA TYR A 19 16.99 -16.64 -13.09
C TYR A 19 16.75 -17.66 -14.22
N ASP A 20 16.29 -18.85 -13.87
CA ASP A 20 15.81 -19.83 -14.86
C ASP A 20 14.35 -19.59 -15.27
N LYS A 21 13.53 -19.28 -14.25
CA LYS A 21 12.11 -18.95 -14.34
C LYS A 21 11.82 -17.78 -13.39
N LEU A 22 10.96 -16.86 -13.82
CA LEU A 22 10.53 -15.70 -13.04
C LEU A 22 9.02 -15.74 -12.86
N ILE A 23 8.56 -15.69 -11.62
CA ILE A 23 7.14 -15.54 -11.27
C ILE A 23 6.94 -14.10 -10.82
N LEU A 24 6.07 -13.37 -11.51
CA LEU A 24 5.68 -12.03 -11.12
C LEU A 24 4.49 -12.11 -10.16
N ALA A 25 4.75 -11.86 -8.89
CA ALA A 25 3.71 -11.73 -7.86
C ALA A 25 3.81 -10.39 -7.09
N PRO A 26 3.92 -9.22 -7.76
CA PRO A 26 4.12 -7.94 -7.09
C PRO A 26 2.87 -7.40 -6.38
N GLY A 27 1.71 -8.06 -6.55
CA GLY A 27 0.43 -7.55 -6.06
C GLY A 27 -0.03 -6.28 -6.79
N SER A 28 -0.73 -5.41 -6.08
CA SER A 28 -1.21 -4.11 -6.56
C SER A 28 -0.90 -3.02 -5.54
N LYS A 29 -1.28 -1.77 -5.84
CA LYS A 29 -1.20 -0.64 -4.91
C LYS A 29 -2.54 0.10 -4.89
N PRO A 30 -2.91 0.74 -3.77
CA PRO A 30 -4.07 1.62 -3.72
C PRO A 30 -3.97 2.73 -4.76
N VAL A 31 -5.11 3.10 -5.34
CA VAL A 31 -5.19 4.30 -6.18
C VAL A 31 -5.21 5.51 -5.26
N SER A 32 -4.11 6.27 -5.23
CA SER A 32 -4.05 7.55 -4.54
C SER A 32 -4.38 8.68 -5.53
N PRO A 33 -5.50 9.40 -5.37
CA PRO A 33 -5.85 10.49 -6.28
C PRO A 33 -4.92 11.68 -6.08
N ALA A 34 -4.52 12.33 -7.17
CA ALA A 34 -3.69 13.53 -7.15
C ALA A 34 -4.51 14.76 -6.72
N LEU A 35 -4.71 14.93 -5.41
CA LEU A 35 -5.47 16.04 -4.83
C LEU A 35 -4.70 16.73 -3.69
N PRO A 36 -4.92 18.05 -3.48
CA PRO A 36 -4.28 18.76 -2.37
C PRO A 36 -4.62 18.14 -1.02
N GLY A 37 -3.59 17.91 -0.20
CA GLY A 37 -3.74 17.37 1.15
C GLY A 37 -3.80 15.85 1.25
N ILE A 38 -3.53 15.12 0.16
CA ILE A 38 -3.52 13.64 0.16
C ILE A 38 -2.48 13.04 1.11
N ASP A 39 -1.42 13.79 1.42
CA ASP A 39 -0.33 13.38 2.34
C ASP A 39 -0.44 14.01 3.75
N LEU A 40 -1.60 14.60 4.10
CA LEU A 40 -1.80 15.19 5.43
C LEU A 40 -1.80 14.11 6.52
N PRO A 41 -1.31 14.42 7.73
CA PRO A 41 -1.48 13.53 8.88
C PRO A 41 -2.97 13.20 9.09
N GLY A 42 -3.29 11.92 9.26
CA GLY A 42 -4.67 11.45 9.41
C GLY A 42 -5.34 10.97 8.11
N VAL A 43 -4.69 11.12 6.94
CA VAL A 43 -5.09 10.43 5.72
C VAL A 43 -4.38 9.08 5.67
N TYR A 44 -5.16 8.00 5.55
CA TYR A 44 -4.64 6.63 5.55
C TYR A 44 -5.12 5.84 4.34
N ASN A 45 -4.26 4.97 3.85
CA ASN A 45 -4.66 3.83 3.03
C ASN A 45 -4.95 2.63 3.94
N LEU A 46 -5.73 1.67 3.42
CA LEU A 46 -5.99 0.39 4.09
C LEU A 46 -5.80 -0.75 3.09
N PHE A 47 -4.55 -1.21 2.91
CA PHE A 47 -4.21 -2.23 1.92
C PHE A 47 -3.21 -3.27 2.44
N THR A 48 -2.22 -2.84 3.20
CA THR A 48 -1.24 -3.70 3.87
C THR A 48 -1.54 -3.87 5.35
N VAL A 49 -0.92 -4.87 5.98
CA VAL A 49 -1.04 -5.11 7.43
C VAL A 49 -0.50 -3.92 8.22
N ASP A 50 0.64 -3.36 7.81
CA ASP A 50 1.26 -2.23 8.50
C ASP A 50 0.37 -0.98 8.43
N GLU A 51 -0.27 -0.73 7.29
CA GLU A 51 -1.26 0.34 7.14
C GLU A 51 -2.47 0.13 8.07
N ALA A 52 -2.98 -1.10 8.21
CA ALA A 52 -4.07 -1.39 9.13
C ALA A 52 -3.70 -1.11 10.59
N VAL A 53 -2.46 -1.43 10.98
CA VAL A 53 -1.92 -1.10 12.32
C VAL A 53 -1.84 0.42 12.50
N ASN A 54 -1.36 1.15 11.49
CA ASN A 54 -1.24 2.61 11.54
C ASN A 54 -2.61 3.29 11.65
N VAL A 55 -3.62 2.83 10.91
CA VAL A 55 -5.01 3.31 11.04
C VAL A 55 -5.49 3.10 12.47
N LYS A 56 -5.34 1.89 13.01
CA LYS A 56 -5.81 1.57 14.36
C LYS A 56 -5.17 2.46 15.44
N GLN A 57 -3.87 2.73 15.32
CA GLN A 57 -3.17 3.63 16.24
C GLN A 57 -3.60 5.09 16.07
N GLY A 58 -3.80 5.52 14.83
CA GLY A 58 -4.22 6.89 14.49
C GLY A 58 -5.66 7.25 14.86
N LEU A 59 -6.47 6.25 15.21
CA LEU A 59 -7.87 6.43 15.63
C LEU A 59 -8.04 6.66 17.13
N ASP A 60 -6.97 6.60 17.94
CA ASP A 60 -7.09 6.83 19.39
C ASP A 60 -7.63 8.25 19.69
N GLY A 61 -8.70 8.32 20.47
CA GLY A 61 -9.41 9.57 20.77
C GLY A 61 -10.18 10.22 19.60
N VAL A 62 -10.16 9.63 18.39
CA VAL A 62 -10.89 10.14 17.22
C VAL A 62 -12.38 9.80 17.35
N LYS A 63 -13.24 10.80 17.20
CA LYS A 63 -14.71 10.64 17.28
C LYS A 63 -15.42 10.55 15.94
N SER A 64 -14.74 10.97 14.88
CA SER A 64 -15.31 11.05 13.54
C SER A 64 -14.23 10.75 12.50
N ALA A 65 -14.54 9.84 11.58
CA ALA A 65 -13.71 9.50 10.45
C ALA A 65 -14.55 9.54 9.16
N ILE A 66 -13.89 9.66 8.01
CA ILE A 66 -14.52 9.63 6.69
C ILE A 66 -13.90 8.48 5.91
N VAL A 67 -14.74 7.61 5.34
CA VAL A 67 -14.30 6.58 4.40
C VAL A 67 -14.46 7.10 2.97
N VAL A 68 -13.35 7.15 2.23
CA VAL A 68 -13.34 7.62 0.84
C VAL A 68 -13.42 6.41 -0.10
N GLY A 69 -14.62 6.14 -0.60
CA GLY A 69 -14.91 5.05 -1.55
C GLY A 69 -15.90 4.03 -1.00
N GLY A 70 -17.01 3.82 -1.71
CA GLY A 70 -18.10 2.90 -1.31
C GLY A 70 -18.00 1.49 -1.89
N GLY A 71 -16.77 1.02 -2.17
CA GLY A 71 -16.54 -0.36 -2.61
C GLY A 71 -16.54 -1.34 -1.43
N PHE A 72 -16.32 -2.63 -1.71
CA PHE A 72 -16.31 -3.70 -0.69
C PHE A 72 -15.43 -3.35 0.53
N ILE A 73 -14.17 -2.98 0.32
CA ILE A 73 -13.24 -2.61 1.41
C ILE A 73 -13.78 -1.42 2.21
N GLY A 74 -14.28 -0.38 1.53
CA GLY A 74 -14.78 0.82 2.19
C GLY A 74 -16.05 0.57 3.01
N LEU A 75 -16.96 -0.27 2.52
CA LEU A 75 -18.18 -0.64 3.25
C LEU A 75 -17.85 -1.46 4.50
N GLU A 76 -16.99 -2.47 4.37
CA GLU A 76 -16.51 -3.26 5.52
C GLU A 76 -15.78 -2.37 6.54
N THR A 77 -15.00 -1.39 6.08
CA THR A 77 -14.31 -0.43 6.96
C THR A 77 -15.28 0.49 7.69
N ALA A 78 -16.40 0.84 7.06
CA ALA A 78 -17.40 1.74 7.63
C ALA A 78 -18.39 1.03 8.57
N GLU A 79 -18.54 -0.28 8.45
CA GLU A 79 -19.38 -1.10 9.33
C GLU A 79 -18.80 -1.22 10.76
N VAL A 80 -17.47 -1.28 10.85
CA VAL A 80 -16.70 -1.59 12.08
C VAL A 80 -16.40 -0.34 12.90
#